data_AF-A0A519T4G4-F1
#
_entry.id   AF-A0A519T4G4-F1
#
_cell.length_a   1.000
_cell.length_b   1.000
_cell.length_c   1.000
_cell.angle_alpha   90.00
_cell.angle_beta   90.00
_cell.angle_gamma   90.00
#
_symmetry.space_group_name_H-M   'P 1'
#
loop_
_entity.id
_entity.type
_entity.pdbx_description
1 polymer ?
#
loop_
_entity_poly.entity_id
_entity_poly.type
_entity_poly.pdbx_seq_one_letter_code
_entity_poly.pdbx_strand_id
1 'polypeptide(L)'
;MNVSTALPFQLVYSLFAHEYLGHLFTAHVVQLGPRGQLTLQHQTISAKNAPEFAAGLEKDDYELIALCDQLQQDAVIKEFWPRKITAADFFLKIYNPEKGDKPMQEAVARYVQSRLGRLLAGLQGKHVFIMGRDGEPTWRELKLAPVPASVLFHFRRNDEGTHYFPTIQFQNQRLDFQFKNAVLVCQQPAWLLLDDVLYHFRHDVDGRKLLPFLSKKFIVVPRAVEKSYFQKFVA
;
A
#
# COMPACT_ATOMS: atom_id res chain seq x y z
N MET A 1 -20.63 5.58 15.58
CA MET A 1 -21.61 6.70 15.72
C MET A 1 -21.65 7.41 14.38
N ASN A 2 -22.82 7.79 13.86
CA ASN A 2 -22.88 8.46 12.57
C ASN A 2 -22.33 9.88 12.65
N VAL A 3 -21.57 10.32 11.64
CA VAL A 3 -21.05 11.68 11.51
C VAL A 3 -22.17 12.58 10.98
N SER A 4 -22.33 13.76 11.57
CA SER A 4 -23.32 14.74 11.12
C SER A 4 -22.76 15.57 9.98
N THR A 5 -23.45 15.58 8.84
CA THR A 5 -23.12 16.42 7.68
C THR A 5 -23.42 17.90 7.92
N ALA A 6 -24.20 18.22 8.96
CA ALA A 6 -24.49 19.59 9.38
C ALA A 6 -23.39 20.22 10.26
N LEU A 7 -22.44 19.41 10.74
CA LEU A 7 -21.31 19.85 11.55
C LEU A 7 -20.00 19.65 10.78
N PRO A 8 -18.92 20.42 11.06
CA PRO A 8 -17.65 20.26 10.37
C PRO A 8 -17.08 18.84 10.50
N PHE A 9 -16.68 18.23 9.39
CA PHE A 9 -16.09 16.89 9.33
C PHE A 9 -14.87 16.90 8.41
N GLN A 10 -14.06 15.84 8.48
CA GLN A 10 -12.88 15.65 7.66
C GLN A 10 -12.90 14.27 7.01
N LEU A 11 -12.68 14.22 5.69
CA LEU A 11 -12.37 12.97 4.98
C LEU A 11 -10.93 12.56 5.29
N VAL A 12 -10.74 11.29 5.63
CA VAL A 12 -9.43 10.67 5.86
C VAL A 12 -9.33 9.32 5.14
N TYR A 13 -8.12 8.94 4.73
CA TYR A 13 -7.80 7.64 4.15
C TYR A 13 -6.92 6.85 5.10
N SER A 14 -7.38 5.69 5.53
CA SER A 14 -6.73 4.89 6.56
C SER A 14 -6.14 3.61 5.99
N LEU A 15 -4.81 3.48 6.09
CA LEU A 15 -4.02 2.29 5.77
C LEU A 15 -4.25 1.20 6.82
N PHE A 16 -4.52 -0.03 6.39
CA PHE A 16 -4.59 -1.20 7.26
C PHE A 16 -3.95 -2.42 6.58
N ALA A 17 -3.58 -3.41 7.38
CA ALA A 17 -3.03 -4.67 6.89
C ALA A 17 -4.15 -5.72 6.81
N HIS A 18 -4.35 -6.28 5.61
CA HIS A 18 -5.22 -7.42 5.37
C HIS A 18 -4.37 -8.69 5.23
N GLU A 19 -4.80 -9.77 5.87
CA GLU A 19 -4.05 -11.03 5.96
C GLU A 19 -3.60 -11.58 4.59
N TYR A 20 -4.50 -11.63 3.61
CA TYR A 20 -4.22 -12.14 2.27
C TYR A 20 -3.91 -11.08 1.20
N LEU A 21 -4.62 -9.94 1.23
CA LEU A 21 -4.55 -8.91 0.19
C LEU A 21 -3.40 -7.90 0.40
N GLY A 22 -2.69 -7.99 1.53
CA GLY A 22 -1.61 -7.08 1.87
C GLY A 22 -2.11 -5.76 2.46
N HIS A 23 -1.44 -4.66 2.15
CA HIS A 23 -1.79 -3.34 2.69
C HIS A 23 -2.85 -2.68 1.82
N LEU A 24 -3.93 -2.23 2.44
CA LEU A 24 -5.10 -1.63 1.77
C LEU A 24 -5.50 -0.33 2.47
N PHE A 25 -6.41 0.41 1.84
CA PHE A 25 -6.96 1.64 2.39
C PHE A 25 -8.47 1.56 2.49
N THR A 26 -9.02 2.25 3.49
CA THR A 26 -10.44 2.57 3.59
C THR A 26 -10.61 4.08 3.75
N ALA A 27 -11.69 4.62 3.22
CA ALA A 27 -12.03 6.02 3.40
C ALA A 27 -13.01 6.17 4.58
N HIS A 28 -12.81 7.21 5.39
CA HIS A 28 -13.67 7.53 6.53
C HIS A 28 -13.91 9.03 6.58
N VAL A 29 -15.07 9.42 7.08
CA VAL A 29 -15.30 10.79 7.54
C VAL A 29 -15.26 10.81 9.06
N VAL A 30 -14.65 11.84 9.61
CA VAL A 30 -14.42 12.02 11.05
C VAL A 30 -15.01 13.36 11.46
N GLN A 31 -15.84 13.39 12.50
CA GLN A 31 -16.39 14.63 13.02
C GLN A 31 -15.25 15.47 13.63
N LEU A 32 -15.22 16.77 13.31
CA LEU A 32 -14.30 17.70 13.93
C LEU A 32 -14.87 18.23 15.24
N GLY A 33 -14.00 18.36 16.24
CA GLY A 33 -14.32 19.02 17.49
C GLY A 33 -14.34 20.54 17.37
N PRO A 34 -14.69 21.27 18.46
CA PRO A 34 -14.82 22.73 18.45
C PRO A 34 -13.56 23.51 18.06
N ARG A 35 -12.37 22.89 18.12
CA ARG A 35 -11.08 23.49 17.76
C ARG A 35 -10.53 22.92 16.45
N GLY A 36 -11.35 22.21 15.66
CA GLY A 36 -10.93 21.58 14.40
C GLY A 36 -10.13 20.29 14.59
N GLN A 37 -10.04 19.74 15.80
CA GLN A 37 -9.36 18.47 16.04
C GLN A 37 -10.21 17.29 15.59
N LEU A 38 -9.57 16.23 15.08
CA LEU A 38 -10.22 14.94 14.81
C LEU A 38 -10.76 14.34 16.12
N THR A 39 -11.94 13.71 16.04
CA THR A 39 -12.58 13.04 17.18
C THR A 39 -12.69 11.54 16.92
N LEU A 40 -13.13 10.78 17.92
CA LEU A 40 -13.42 9.33 17.77
C LEU A 40 -14.78 9.07 17.10
N GLN A 41 -15.54 10.11 16.73
CA GLN A 41 -16.79 9.95 15.99
C GLN A 41 -16.47 9.90 14.50
N HIS A 42 -16.41 8.68 13.97
CA HIS A 42 -16.12 8.43 12.56
C HIS A 42 -17.13 7.46 11.94
N GLN A 43 -17.23 7.49 10.61
CA GLN A 43 -17.94 6.49 9.83
C GLN A 43 -17.23 6.23 8.49
N THR A 44 -17.33 5.01 8.00
CA THR A 44 -16.82 4.64 6.69
C THR A 44 -17.61 5.35 5.58
N ILE A 45 -16.89 5.82 4.56
CA ILE A 45 -17.48 6.40 3.34
C ILE A 45 -17.21 5.47 2.16
N SER A 46 -18.18 5.39 1.27
CA SER A 46 -18.18 4.60 0.03
C SER A 46 -18.81 5.44 -1.07
N ALA A 47 -18.71 5.00 -2.32
CA ALA A 47 -19.34 5.68 -3.45
C ALA A 47 -20.87 5.84 -3.28
N LYS A 48 -21.50 5.00 -2.44
CA LYS A 48 -22.96 5.05 -2.20
C LYS A 48 -23.39 6.23 -1.32
N ASN A 49 -22.65 6.52 -0.25
CA ASN A 49 -22.98 7.58 0.71
C ASN A 49 -22.10 8.83 0.55
N ALA A 50 -21.05 8.79 -0.27
CA ALA A 50 -20.22 9.96 -0.56
C ALA A 50 -21.00 11.22 -0.98
N PRO A 51 -22.09 11.13 -1.78
CA PRO A 51 -22.89 12.32 -2.12
C PRO A 51 -23.47 13.05 -0.90
N GLU A 52 -23.73 12.36 0.21
CA GLU A 52 -24.23 12.98 1.45
C GLU A 52 -23.19 13.89 2.12
N PHE A 53 -21.90 13.66 1.84
CA PHE A 53 -20.76 14.38 2.41
C PHE A 53 -20.12 15.37 1.44
N ALA A 54 -20.79 15.70 0.32
CA ALA A 54 -20.24 16.52 -0.76
C ALA A 54 -19.62 17.86 -0.31
N ALA A 55 -20.11 18.46 0.78
CA ALA A 55 -19.58 19.71 1.33
C ALA A 55 -18.11 19.63 1.79
N GLY A 56 -17.60 18.44 2.08
CA GLY A 56 -16.22 18.19 2.50
C GLY A 56 -15.44 17.27 1.56
N LEU A 57 -15.91 17.10 0.32
CA LEU A 57 -15.27 16.28 -0.70
C LEU A 57 -14.84 17.12 -1.90
N GLU A 58 -13.64 16.86 -2.38
CA GLU A 58 -13.11 17.34 -3.64
C GLU A 58 -13.50 16.40 -4.79
N LYS A 59 -13.32 16.86 -6.04
CA LYS A 59 -13.73 16.09 -7.23
C LYS A 59 -12.99 14.75 -7.35
N ASP A 60 -11.70 14.74 -7.03
CA ASP A 60 -10.85 13.56 -7.07
C ASP A 60 -11.15 12.58 -5.93
N ASP A 61 -11.66 13.06 -4.77
CA ASP A 61 -12.02 12.20 -3.64
C ASP A 61 -13.02 11.11 -4.02
N TYR A 62 -13.96 11.40 -4.93
CA TYR A 62 -14.92 10.41 -5.42
C TYR A 62 -14.24 9.24 -6.16
N GLU A 63 -13.17 9.50 -6.92
CA GLU A 63 -12.40 8.43 -7.57
C GLU A 63 -11.62 7.63 -6.53
N LEU A 64 -11.00 8.30 -5.56
CA LEU A 64 -10.24 7.64 -4.49
C LEU A 64 -11.15 6.77 -3.60
N ILE A 65 -12.34 7.26 -3.26
CA ILE A 65 -13.35 6.48 -2.52
C ILE A 65 -13.78 5.26 -3.33
N ALA A 66 -14.04 5.42 -4.64
CA ALA A 66 -14.39 4.30 -5.51
C ALA A 66 -13.25 3.26 -5.63
N LEU A 67 -11.98 3.70 -5.61
CA LEU A 67 -10.83 2.79 -5.56
C LEU A 67 -10.76 2.04 -4.23
N CYS A 68 -11.01 2.71 -3.10
CA CYS A 68 -11.14 2.06 -1.79
C CYS A 68 -12.24 1.00 -1.79
N ASP A 69 -13.41 1.29 -2.36
CA ASP A 69 -14.52 0.33 -2.48
C ASP A 69 -14.12 -0.92 -3.28
N GLN A 70 -13.40 -0.74 -4.39
CA GLN A 70 -12.92 -1.86 -5.21
C GLN A 70 -11.86 -2.71 -4.52
N LEU A 71 -11.14 -2.14 -3.56
CA LEU A 71 -10.11 -2.83 -2.77
C LEU A 71 -10.70 -3.57 -1.56
N GLN A 72 -11.97 -3.35 -1.21
CA GLN A 72 -12.62 -4.11 -0.14
C GLN A 72 -12.67 -5.60 -0.46
N GLN A 73 -12.54 -6.44 0.57
CA GLN A 73 -12.49 -7.89 0.40
C GLN A 73 -13.68 -8.43 -0.41
N ASP A 74 -14.89 -7.94 -0.14
CA ASP A 74 -16.10 -8.44 -0.81
C ASP A 74 -16.13 -8.03 -2.28
N ALA A 75 -15.60 -6.86 -2.62
CA ALA A 75 -15.48 -6.40 -4.01
C ALA A 75 -14.44 -7.25 -4.76
N VAL A 76 -13.29 -7.52 -4.14
CA VAL A 76 -12.25 -8.39 -4.70
C VAL A 76 -12.79 -9.82 -4.89
N ILE A 77 -13.45 -10.39 -3.88
CA ILE A 77 -14.03 -11.73 -3.97
C ILE A 77 -15.05 -11.79 -5.11
N LYS A 78 -15.94 -10.79 -5.20
CA LYS A 78 -16.97 -10.74 -6.24
C LYS A 78 -16.39 -10.69 -7.66
N GLU A 79 -15.27 -9.99 -7.84
CA GLU A 79 -14.56 -9.92 -9.12
C GLU A 79 -14.05 -11.31 -9.57
N PHE A 80 -13.42 -12.05 -8.66
CA PHE A 80 -12.74 -13.31 -8.98
C PHE A 80 -13.61 -14.56 -8.75
N TRP A 81 -14.71 -14.42 -8.02
CA TRP A 81 -15.61 -15.49 -7.62
C TRP A 81 -17.07 -15.02 -7.67
N PRO A 82 -17.72 -15.04 -8.84
CA PRO A 82 -19.08 -14.51 -9.01
C PRO A 82 -20.17 -15.34 -8.31
N ARG A 83 -19.82 -16.52 -7.78
CA ARG A 83 -20.74 -17.39 -7.04
C ARG A 83 -20.77 -17.00 -5.56
N LYS A 84 -21.82 -17.39 -4.83
CA LYS A 84 -21.88 -17.16 -3.39
C LYS A 84 -20.77 -17.94 -2.67
N ILE A 85 -19.95 -17.24 -1.90
CA ILE A 85 -18.89 -17.80 -1.04
C ILE A 85 -18.69 -16.85 0.14
N THR A 86 -18.25 -17.36 1.29
CA THR A 86 -17.81 -16.50 2.40
C THR A 86 -16.37 -16.04 2.16
N ALA A 87 -15.96 -14.91 2.75
CA ALA A 87 -14.58 -14.45 2.64
C ALA A 87 -13.58 -15.48 3.17
N ALA A 88 -13.87 -16.10 4.32
CA ALA A 88 -13.04 -17.14 4.91
C ALA A 88 -12.85 -18.34 3.97
N ASP A 89 -13.94 -18.86 3.38
CA ASP A 89 -13.86 -19.99 2.44
C ASP A 89 -13.10 -19.64 1.17
N PHE A 90 -13.30 -18.43 0.65
CA PHE A 90 -12.56 -17.95 -0.53
C PHE A 90 -11.05 -17.93 -0.24
N PHE A 91 -10.63 -17.25 0.81
CA PHE A 91 -9.20 -17.12 1.11
C PHE A 91 -8.57 -18.45 1.51
N LEU A 92 -9.25 -19.28 2.30
CA LEU A 92 -8.76 -20.61 2.67
C LEU A 92 -8.55 -21.49 1.43
N LYS A 93 -9.44 -21.39 0.44
CA LYS A 93 -9.33 -22.15 -0.82
C LYS A 93 -8.23 -21.61 -1.73
N ILE A 94 -8.18 -20.30 -1.92
CA ILE A 94 -7.28 -19.70 -2.91
C ILE A 94 -5.85 -19.56 -2.37
N TYR A 95 -5.68 -19.25 -1.09
CA TYR A 95 -4.38 -19.00 -0.45
C TYR A 95 -3.88 -20.18 0.40
N ASN A 96 -4.46 -21.37 0.24
CA ASN A 96 -3.95 -22.56 0.92
C ASN A 96 -2.45 -22.78 0.57
N PRO A 97 -1.57 -23.02 1.57
CA PRO A 97 -0.13 -23.18 1.32
C PRO A 97 0.23 -24.33 0.38
N GLU A 98 -0.55 -25.42 0.39
CA GLU A 98 -0.29 -26.63 -0.39
C GLU A 98 -1.14 -26.73 -1.66
N LYS A 99 -2.43 -26.37 -1.54
CA LYS A 99 -3.46 -26.59 -2.58
C LYS A 99 -3.99 -25.29 -3.19
N GLY A 100 -3.40 -24.15 -2.84
CA GLY A 100 -3.84 -22.84 -3.30
C GLY A 100 -3.71 -22.66 -4.81
N ASP A 101 -4.55 -21.80 -5.37
CA ASP A 101 -4.55 -21.48 -6.79
C ASP A 101 -3.57 -20.33 -7.06
N LYS A 102 -2.31 -20.66 -7.36
CA LYS A 102 -1.26 -19.66 -7.63
C LYS A 102 -1.61 -18.71 -8.78
N PRO A 103 -2.09 -19.18 -9.95
CA PRO A 103 -2.57 -18.29 -11.01
C PRO A 103 -3.62 -17.30 -10.53
N MET A 104 -4.59 -17.74 -9.70
CA MET A 104 -5.59 -16.84 -9.15
C MET A 104 -5.00 -15.85 -8.14
N GLN A 105 -4.09 -16.28 -7.26
CA GLN A 105 -3.38 -15.38 -6.35
C GLN A 105 -2.63 -14.27 -7.10
N GLU A 106 -1.94 -14.61 -8.19
CA GLU A 106 -1.24 -13.64 -9.04
C GLU A 106 -2.21 -12.66 -9.73
N ALA A 107 -3.38 -13.15 -10.17
CA ALA A 107 -4.41 -12.32 -10.77
C ALA A 107 -5.03 -11.35 -9.74
N VAL A 108 -5.35 -11.83 -8.54
CA VAL A 108 -5.83 -11.01 -7.42
C VAL A 108 -4.78 -9.98 -7.02
N ALA A 109 -3.51 -10.37 -6.88
CA ALA A 109 -2.42 -9.46 -6.55
C ALA A 109 -2.30 -8.35 -7.61
N ARG A 110 -2.35 -8.67 -8.91
CA ARG A 110 -2.30 -7.67 -9.98
C ARG A 110 -3.48 -6.70 -9.92
N TYR A 111 -4.68 -7.21 -9.65
CA TYR A 111 -5.89 -6.40 -9.49
C TYR A 111 -5.78 -5.41 -8.33
N VAL A 112 -5.31 -5.88 -7.18
CA VAL A 112 -5.12 -5.06 -5.98
C VAL A 112 -4.02 -4.02 -6.21
N GLN A 113 -2.84 -4.45 -6.67
CA GLN A 113 -1.67 -3.58 -6.83
C GLN A 113 -1.91 -2.46 -7.84
N SER A 114 -2.57 -2.75 -8.98
CA SER A 114 -2.89 -1.72 -9.99
C SER A 114 -3.83 -0.62 -9.45
N ARG A 115 -4.81 -0.99 -8.62
CA ARG A 115 -5.74 -0.04 -7.99
C ARG A 115 -5.09 0.71 -6.84
N LEU A 116 -4.31 0.01 -6.02
CA LEU A 116 -3.56 0.60 -4.92
C LEU A 116 -2.55 1.62 -5.43
N GLY A 117 -1.88 1.34 -6.54
CA GLY A 117 -0.97 2.27 -7.21
C GLY A 117 -1.66 3.56 -7.65
N ARG A 118 -2.84 3.46 -8.27
CA ARG A 118 -3.66 4.62 -8.65
C ARG A 118 -4.14 5.40 -7.43
N LEU A 119 -4.61 4.69 -6.40
CA LEU A 119 -5.07 5.30 -5.16
C LEU A 119 -3.94 6.10 -4.50
N LEU A 120 -2.79 5.47 -4.27
CA LEU A 120 -1.62 6.11 -3.65
C LEU A 120 -1.15 7.35 -4.41
N ALA A 121 -1.16 7.31 -5.75
CA ALA A 121 -0.81 8.47 -6.57
C ALA A 121 -1.76 9.67 -6.38
N GLY A 122 -3.04 9.42 -6.08
CA GLY A 122 -4.04 10.46 -5.82
C GLY A 122 -4.17 10.88 -4.36
N LEU A 123 -3.50 10.20 -3.42
CA LEU A 123 -3.50 10.58 -2.00
C LEU A 123 -2.62 11.81 -1.69
N GLN A 124 -1.89 12.34 -2.67
CA GLN A 124 -1.02 13.51 -2.49
C GLN A 124 -1.84 14.71 -1.96
N GLY A 125 -1.46 15.25 -0.80
CA GLY A 125 -2.18 16.37 -0.18
C GLY A 125 -3.46 15.99 0.57
N LYS A 126 -3.84 14.70 0.59
CA LYS A 126 -4.97 14.21 1.37
C LYS A 126 -4.55 13.88 2.81
N HIS A 127 -5.54 13.75 3.69
CA HIS A 127 -5.32 13.32 5.07
C HIS A 127 -5.23 11.80 5.14
N VAL A 128 -4.03 11.28 5.43
CA VAL A 128 -3.72 9.85 5.40
C VAL A 128 -3.24 9.37 6.75
N PHE A 129 -3.71 8.21 7.19
CA PHE A 129 -3.42 7.65 8.51
C PHE A 129 -3.16 6.15 8.43
N ILE A 130 -2.58 5.58 9.47
CA ILE A 130 -2.61 4.16 9.79
C ILE A 130 -3.80 3.91 10.72
N MET A 131 -4.54 2.86 10.44
CA MET A 131 -5.63 2.38 11.29
C MET A 131 -5.10 1.76 12.57
N GLY A 132 -5.74 2.08 13.69
CA GLY A 132 -5.51 1.42 14.97
C GLY A 132 -5.98 -0.04 14.95
N ARG A 133 -5.45 -0.86 15.87
CA ARG A 133 -5.88 -2.27 16.01
C ARG A 133 -7.34 -2.42 16.46
N ASP A 134 -7.88 -1.36 17.07
CA ASP A 134 -9.27 -1.19 17.48
C ASP A 134 -10.19 -0.73 16.34
N GLY A 135 -9.63 -0.46 15.15
CA GLY A 135 -10.37 0.04 13.99
C GLY A 135 -10.49 1.56 13.93
N GLU A 136 -9.83 2.31 14.82
CA GLU A 136 -9.79 3.78 14.76
C GLU A 136 -9.03 4.25 13.51
N PRO A 137 -9.68 4.94 12.55
CA PRO A 137 -9.05 5.31 11.28
C PRO A 137 -8.01 6.42 11.40
N THR A 138 -7.87 7.08 12.55
CA THR A 138 -6.96 8.22 12.74
C THR A 138 -5.82 7.96 13.74
N TRP A 139 -5.46 6.68 13.98
CA TRP A 139 -4.50 6.31 15.03
C TRP A 139 -3.11 6.95 14.86
N ARG A 140 -2.54 6.93 13.65
CA ARG A 140 -1.23 7.55 13.38
C ARG A 140 -1.19 8.20 12.02
N GLU A 141 -0.89 9.49 11.97
CA GLU A 141 -0.82 10.25 10.72
C GLU A 141 0.35 9.78 9.85
N LEU A 142 0.10 9.69 8.55
CA LEU A 142 1.09 9.40 7.51
C LEU A 142 1.34 10.64 6.67
N LYS A 143 2.60 10.83 6.28
CA LYS A 143 2.98 11.84 5.28
C LYS A 143 3.30 11.16 3.97
N LEU A 144 2.89 11.76 2.86
CA LEU A 144 3.36 11.36 1.55
C LEU A 144 4.58 12.19 1.20
N ALA A 145 5.63 11.53 0.72
CA ALA A 145 6.81 12.21 0.23
C ALA A 145 6.42 13.15 -0.93
N PRO A 146 6.72 14.46 -0.86
CA PRO A 146 6.25 15.42 -1.87
C PRO A 146 6.97 15.27 -3.22
N VAL A 147 8.08 14.54 -3.25
CA VAL A 147 8.91 14.30 -4.43
C VAL A 147 9.35 12.84 -4.46
N PRO A 148 9.63 12.28 -5.65
CA PRO A 148 10.04 10.89 -5.74
C PRO A 148 11.48 10.67 -5.24
N ALA A 149 11.67 9.58 -4.50
CA ALA A 149 12.98 9.02 -4.18
C ALA A 149 13.61 8.33 -5.41
N SER A 150 14.93 8.17 -5.43
CA SER A 150 15.63 7.36 -6.43
C SER A 150 16.16 6.06 -5.81
N VAL A 151 16.25 5.02 -6.63
CA VAL A 151 16.84 3.74 -6.24
C VAL A 151 18.02 3.45 -7.16
N LEU A 152 19.15 3.05 -6.58
CA LEU A 152 20.29 2.51 -7.32
C LEU A 152 20.57 1.09 -6.82
N PHE A 153 20.72 0.17 -7.77
CA PHE A 153 21.05 -1.22 -7.51
C PHE A 153 22.54 -1.44 -7.74
N HIS A 154 23.25 -1.84 -6.70
CA HIS A 154 24.71 -2.03 -6.72
C HIS A 154 25.06 -3.50 -6.83
N PHE A 155 26.05 -3.79 -7.66
CA PHE A 155 26.64 -5.12 -7.80
C PHE A 155 28.15 -5.01 -7.59
N ARG A 156 28.66 -5.64 -6.54
CA ARG A 156 30.08 -5.63 -6.19
C ARG A 156 30.62 -7.05 -6.23
N ARG A 157 31.45 -7.34 -7.24
CA ARG A 157 32.09 -8.63 -7.40
C ARG A 157 33.30 -8.77 -6.46
N ASN A 158 33.46 -9.95 -5.87
CA ASN A 158 34.59 -10.36 -5.06
C ASN A 158 35.01 -11.80 -5.41
N ASP A 159 35.84 -12.42 -4.58
CA ASP A 159 36.36 -13.77 -4.81
C ASP A 159 35.29 -14.86 -4.66
N GLU A 160 34.33 -14.67 -3.75
CA GLU A 160 33.27 -15.63 -3.44
C GLU A 160 32.04 -15.50 -4.37
N GLY A 161 31.81 -14.33 -4.95
CA GLY A 161 30.63 -14.05 -5.77
C GLY A 161 30.41 -12.57 -6.04
N THR A 162 29.15 -12.17 -6.16
CA THR A 162 28.76 -10.77 -6.29
C THR A 162 27.78 -10.38 -5.19
N HIS A 163 28.11 -9.31 -4.46
CA HIS A 163 27.21 -8.70 -3.50
C HIS A 163 26.26 -7.74 -4.22
N TYR A 164 24.96 -8.04 -4.13
CA TYR A 164 23.87 -7.24 -4.68
C TYR A 164 23.14 -6.51 -3.55
N PHE A 165 22.95 -5.19 -3.66
CA PHE A 165 22.17 -4.41 -2.71
C PHE A 165 21.66 -3.09 -3.30
N PRO A 166 20.48 -2.59 -2.90
CA PRO A 166 19.98 -1.28 -3.29
C PRO A 166 20.41 -0.17 -2.32
N THR A 167 20.47 1.05 -2.84
CA THR A 167 20.47 2.28 -2.04
C THR A 167 19.32 3.16 -2.48
N ILE A 168 18.58 3.71 -1.51
CA ILE A 168 17.50 4.66 -1.76
C ILE A 168 17.99 6.06 -1.37
N GLN A 169 17.77 7.04 -2.25
CA GLN A 169 18.09 8.44 -1.99
C GLN A 169 16.83 9.29 -2.09
N PHE A 170 16.59 10.12 -1.08
CA PHE A 170 15.49 11.07 -1.02
C PHE A 170 16.05 12.45 -0.67
N GLN A 171 15.76 13.46 -1.50
CA GLN A 171 16.25 14.83 -1.32
C GLN A 171 17.78 14.91 -1.02
N ASN A 172 18.56 14.20 -1.83
CA ASN A 172 20.02 14.07 -1.72
C ASN A 172 20.54 13.32 -0.48
N GLN A 173 19.65 12.85 0.41
CA GLN A 173 20.01 12.05 1.58
C GLN A 173 19.73 10.57 1.35
N ARG A 174 20.60 9.70 1.86
CA ARG A 174 20.37 8.25 1.80
C ARG A 174 19.32 7.87 2.84
N LEU A 175 18.28 7.15 2.43
CA LEU A 175 17.32 6.56 3.35
C LEU A 175 17.90 5.27 3.95
N ASP A 176 17.91 5.19 5.28
CA ASP A 176 18.20 3.97 6.02
C ASP A 176 16.89 3.20 6.24
N PHE A 177 16.56 2.29 5.31
CA PHE A 177 15.28 1.56 5.33
C PHE A 177 15.42 0.11 5.81
N GLN A 178 16.65 -0.41 5.89
CA GLN A 178 16.91 -1.82 6.20
C GLN A 178 16.78 -2.04 7.71
N PHE A 179 16.07 -3.07 8.14
CA PHE A 179 15.84 -3.39 9.56
C PHE A 179 15.11 -2.28 10.36
N LYS A 180 14.38 -1.40 9.67
CA LYS A 180 13.61 -0.28 10.28
C LYS A 180 12.10 -0.49 10.24
N ASN A 181 11.65 -1.75 10.17
CA ASN A 181 10.23 -2.09 9.97
C ASN A 181 9.61 -1.38 8.76
N ALA A 182 10.42 -1.09 7.74
CA ALA A 182 9.93 -0.54 6.50
C ALA A 182 8.97 -1.53 5.83
N VAL A 183 7.92 -1.02 5.21
CA VAL A 183 6.86 -1.83 4.61
C VAL A 183 6.70 -1.43 3.15
N LEU A 184 6.77 -2.41 2.26
CA LEU A 184 6.40 -2.21 0.86
C LEU A 184 4.88 -2.29 0.74
N VAL A 185 4.21 -1.13 0.67
CA VAL A 185 2.75 -1.01 0.61
C VAL A 185 2.23 -1.41 -0.76
N CYS A 186 2.89 -0.94 -1.82
CA CYS A 186 2.60 -1.30 -3.20
C CYS A 186 3.90 -1.72 -3.88
N GLN A 187 3.84 -2.77 -4.71
CA GLN A 187 4.95 -3.38 -5.41
C GLN A 187 5.13 -2.77 -6.80
N GLN A 188 4.02 -2.44 -7.48
CA GLN A 188 4.06 -1.84 -8.82
C GLN A 188 2.88 -0.88 -9.03
N PRO A 189 3.13 0.44 -9.08
CA PRO A 189 4.41 1.11 -8.79
C PRO A 189 4.86 0.89 -7.34
N ALA A 190 6.17 0.95 -7.08
CA ALA A 190 6.70 0.77 -5.73
C ALA A 190 6.31 1.93 -4.80
N TRP A 191 5.79 1.59 -3.62
CA TRP A 191 5.55 2.52 -2.52
C TRP A 191 6.08 1.93 -1.21
N LEU A 192 6.99 2.65 -0.56
CA LEU A 192 7.67 2.22 0.66
C LEU A 192 7.23 3.11 1.83
N LEU A 193 6.62 2.52 2.85
CA LEU A 193 6.40 3.16 4.13
C LEU A 193 7.63 2.99 5.02
N LEU A 194 8.20 4.11 5.48
CA LEU A 194 9.31 4.17 6.42
C LEU A 194 9.13 5.38 7.33
N ASP A 195 9.15 5.17 8.65
CA ASP A 195 9.04 6.22 9.66
C ASP A 195 7.87 7.19 9.41
N ASP A 196 6.68 6.64 9.17
CA ASP A 196 5.42 7.37 8.90
C ASP A 196 5.41 8.21 7.62
N VAL A 197 6.38 7.97 6.73
CA VAL A 197 6.44 8.57 5.40
C VAL A 197 6.27 7.50 4.33
N LEU A 198 5.31 7.73 3.44
CA LEU A 198 5.12 6.96 2.20
C LEU A 198 5.99 7.56 1.08
N TYR A 199 7.02 6.82 0.70
CA TYR A 199 7.91 7.17 -0.41
C TYR A 199 7.46 6.49 -1.69
N HIS A 200 7.31 7.31 -2.74
CA HIS A 200 7.22 6.85 -4.11
C HIS A 200 8.56 7.06 -4.82
N PHE A 201 8.78 6.38 -5.95
CA PHE A 201 10.07 6.36 -6.63
C PHE A 201 10.04 7.01 -8.01
N ARG A 202 11.22 7.49 -8.45
CA ARG A 202 11.46 7.89 -9.83
C ARG A 202 11.50 6.63 -10.68
N HIS A 203 10.87 6.70 -11.85
CA HIS A 203 10.72 5.55 -12.76
C HIS A 203 9.87 4.43 -12.16
N ASP A 204 9.43 3.48 -12.99
CA ASP A 204 8.64 2.33 -12.55
C ASP A 204 9.55 1.28 -11.89
N VAL A 205 9.94 1.54 -10.64
CA VAL A 205 10.74 0.61 -9.84
C VAL A 205 9.89 -0.59 -9.45
N ASP A 206 10.35 -1.79 -9.79
CA ASP A 206 9.74 -3.03 -9.28
C ASP A 206 10.07 -3.19 -7.78
N GLY A 207 9.07 -2.95 -6.93
CA GLY A 207 9.20 -3.03 -5.48
C GLY A 207 9.62 -4.42 -4.99
N ARG A 208 9.37 -5.49 -5.75
CA ARG A 208 9.81 -6.85 -5.40
C ARG A 208 11.34 -6.95 -5.31
N LYS A 209 12.07 -6.10 -6.02
CA LYS A 209 13.55 -6.00 -5.94
C LYS A 209 14.02 -5.38 -4.63
N LEU A 210 13.18 -4.62 -3.91
CA LEU A 210 13.48 -4.02 -2.61
C LEU A 210 13.13 -4.92 -1.43
N LEU A 211 12.10 -5.76 -1.59
CA LEU A 211 11.53 -6.59 -0.52
C LEU A 211 12.56 -7.41 0.29
N PRO A 212 13.56 -8.09 -0.34
CA PRO A 212 14.57 -8.84 0.42
C PRO A 212 15.44 -7.96 1.32
N PHE A 213 15.60 -6.68 0.98
CA PHE A 213 16.51 -5.76 1.65
C PHE A 213 15.88 -5.03 2.83
N LEU A 214 14.56 -5.19 3.04
CA LEU A 214 13.91 -4.72 4.27
C LEU A 214 14.49 -5.45 5.50
N SER A 215 15.00 -6.68 5.33
CA SER A 215 15.58 -7.53 6.37
C SER A 215 16.96 -8.10 6.05
N LYS A 216 17.63 -7.62 4.99
CA LYS A 216 18.99 -8.03 4.61
C LYS A 216 19.80 -6.83 4.16
N LYS A 217 21.10 -6.83 4.48
CA LYS A 217 22.04 -5.80 3.99
C LYS A 217 22.35 -5.96 2.51
N PHE A 218 22.60 -7.19 2.07
CA PHE A 218 22.93 -7.56 0.70
C PHE A 218 22.51 -9.02 0.42
N ILE A 219 22.50 -9.39 -0.86
CA ILE A 219 22.37 -10.77 -1.32
C ILE A 219 23.71 -11.18 -1.95
N VAL A 220 24.20 -12.39 -1.64
CA VAL A 220 25.35 -12.98 -2.31
C VAL A 220 24.83 -13.77 -3.52
N VAL A 221 25.32 -13.42 -4.71
CA VAL A 221 25.07 -14.13 -5.96
C VAL A 221 26.33 -14.97 -6.27
N PRO A 222 26.28 -16.30 -6.17
CA PRO A 222 27.44 -17.15 -6.49
C PRO A 222 27.86 -17.02 -7.95
N ARG A 223 29.17 -17.09 -8.23
CA ARG A 223 29.71 -16.96 -9.61
C ARG A 223 29.05 -17.91 -10.62
N ALA A 224 28.72 -19.14 -10.19
CA ALA A 224 28.12 -20.16 -11.05
C ALA A 224 26.75 -19.75 -11.63
N VAL A 225 26.00 -18.89 -10.95
CA VAL A 225 24.65 -18.44 -11.35
C VAL A 225 24.57 -16.95 -11.68
N GLU A 226 25.71 -16.26 -11.68
CA GLU A 226 25.79 -14.82 -11.85
C GLU A 226 25.21 -14.35 -13.20
N LYS A 227 25.58 -15.03 -14.29
CA LYS A 227 25.08 -14.73 -15.65
C LYS A 227 23.56 -14.87 -15.74
N SER A 228 23.00 -15.96 -15.22
CA SER A 228 21.56 -16.19 -15.27
C SER A 228 20.79 -15.25 -14.32
N TYR A 229 21.40 -14.86 -13.20
CA TYR A 229 20.84 -13.86 -12.29
C TYR A 229 20.72 -12.49 -12.95
N PHE A 230 21.79 -11.98 -13.58
CA PHE A 230 21.75 -10.68 -14.24
C PHE A 230 20.80 -10.64 -15.42
N GLN A 231 20.70 -11.71 -16.20
CA GLN A 231 19.71 -11.81 -17.28
C GLN A 231 18.28 -11.65 -16.74
N LYS A 232 17.95 -12.31 -15.63
CA LYS A 232 16.63 -12.17 -14.98
C LYS A 232 16.42 -10.83 -14.28
N PHE A 233 17.50 -10.14 -13.92
CA PHE A 233 17.41 -8.85 -13.24
C PHE A 233 17.10 -7.70 -14.20
N VAL A 234 17.64 -7.77 -15.42
CA VAL A 234 17.46 -6.75 -16.48
C VAL A 234 16.22 -7.03 -17.34
N ALA A 235 15.84 -8.30 -17.51
CA ALA A 235 14.58 -8.70 -18.13
C ALA A 235 13.36 -8.25 -17.31
#